data_AF-A0A2V7PRK4-F1
#
_entry.id   AF-A0A2V7PRK4-F1
#
_cell.length_a   1.000
_cell.length_b   1.000
_cell.length_c   1.000
_cell.angle_alpha   90.00
_cell.angle_beta   90.00
_cell.angle_gamma   90.00
#
_symmetry.space_group_name_H-M   'P 1'
#
loop_
_entity.id
_entity.type
_entity.pdbx_description
1 polymer ?
#
loop_
_entity_poly.entity_id
_entity_poly.type
_entity_poly.pdbx_seq_one_letter_code
_entity_poly.pdbx_strand_id
1 'polypeptide(L)' 'QRVIGQREALAAVANAVRRARAGLQDPHRPTGSFIFLGPTGVGKTETARALAEFLFDDERALVRLDMSEYM' A
#
# COMPACT_ATOMS: atom_id res chain seq x y z
N GLN A 1 8.28 12.43 -5.99
CA GLN A 1 8.69 11.01 -6.11
C GLN A 1 9.14 10.53 -4.72
N ARG A 2 8.24 9.94 -3.91
CA ARG A 2 8.53 9.53 -2.51
C ARG A 2 9.16 8.13 -2.38
N VAL A 3 8.78 7.19 -3.25
CA VAL A 3 9.29 5.81 -3.26
C VAL A 3 10.11 5.59 -4.52
N ILE A 4 11.39 5.26 -4.35
CA ILE A 4 12.37 5.10 -5.44
C ILE A 4 12.87 3.65 -5.46
N GLY A 5 13.09 3.09 -6.67
CA GLY A 5 13.68 1.76 -6.85
C GLY A 5 12.71 0.58 -6.68
N GLN A 6 11.45 0.81 -6.31
CA GLN A 6 10.45 -0.24 -6.04
C GLN A 6 9.49 -0.49 -7.23
N ARG A 7 10.00 -0.48 -8.47
CA ARG A 7 9.15 -0.45 -9.69
C ARG A 7 8.15 -1.62 -9.76
N GLU A 8 8.61 -2.83 -9.47
CA GLU A 8 7.76 -4.04 -9.53
C GLU A 8 6.67 -4.02 -8.46
N ALA A 9 7.04 -3.73 -7.21
CA ALA A 9 6.08 -3.62 -6.10
C ALA A 9 5.03 -2.53 -6.37
N LEU A 10 5.46 -1.36 -6.85
CA LEU A 10 4.56 -0.26 -7.20
C LEU A 10 3.64 -0.62 -8.38
N ALA A 11 4.14 -1.37 -9.38
CA ALA A 11 3.31 -1.84 -10.49
C ALA A 11 2.23 -2.82 -10.01
N ALA A 12 2.56 -3.73 -9.09
CA ALA A 12 1.60 -4.65 -8.50
C ALA A 12 0.49 -3.91 -7.72
N VAL A 13 0.88 -2.93 -6.89
CA VAL A 13 -0.06 -2.07 -6.15
C VAL A 13 -0.96 -1.27 -7.11
N ALA A 14 -0.37 -0.62 -8.11
CA ALA A 14 -1.11 0.16 -9.10
C ALA A 14 -2.12 -0.69 -9.89
N ASN A 15 -1.77 -1.94 -10.23
CA ASN A 15 -2.68 -2.87 -10.90
C ASN A 15 -3.91 -3.23 -10.04
N ALA A 16 -3.71 -3.47 -8.74
CA ALA A 16 -4.82 -3.73 -7.83
C ALA A 16 -5.74 -2.51 -7.70
N VAL A 17 -5.18 -1.32 -7.49
CA VAL A 17 -5.94 -0.06 -7.40
C VAL A 17 -6.74 0.20 -8.69
N ARG A 18 -6.16 -0.08 -9.87
CA ARG A 18 -6.86 0.08 -11.15
C ARG A 18 -8.05 -0.88 -11.28
N ARG A 19 -7.88 -2.16 -10.96
CA ARG A 19 -9.00 -3.12 -10.95
C ARG A 19 -10.09 -2.68 -9.98
N ALA A 20 -9.67 -2.11 -8.84
CA ALA A 20 -10.58 -1.64 -7.83
C ALA A 20 -11.46 -0.49 -8.29
N ARG A 21 -10.84 0.55 -8.85
CA ARG A 21 -11.55 1.72 -9.38
C ARG A 21 -12.42 1.37 -10.59
N ALA A 22 -12.07 0.32 -11.34
CA ALA A 22 -12.86 -0.16 -12.46
C ALA A 22 -14.06 -1.06 -12.04
N GLY A 23 -14.23 -1.35 -10.74
CA GLY A 23 -15.31 -2.22 -10.25
C GLY A 23 -15.15 -3.69 -10.64
N LEU A 24 -13.94 -4.12 -11.03
CA LEU A 24 -13.64 -5.48 -11.50
C LEU A 24 -13.30 -6.46 -10.37
N GLN A 25 -13.38 -6.01 -9.12
CA GLN A 25 -13.03 -6.79 -7.94
C GLN A 25 -14.30 -7.22 -7.19
N ASP A 26 -14.19 -8.33 -6.46
CA ASP A 26 -15.23 -8.79 -5.55
C ASP A 26 -15.53 -7.71 -4.49
N PRO A 27 -16.80 -7.25 -4.37
CA PRO A 27 -17.18 -6.22 -3.39
C PRO A 27 -17.02 -6.66 -1.93
N HIS A 28 -16.88 -7.96 -1.67
CA HIS A 28 -16.61 -8.51 -0.34
C HIS A 28 -15.12 -8.59 0.01
N ARG A 29 -14.22 -8.13 -0.87
CA ARG A 29 -12.77 -8.13 -0.65
C ARG A 29 -12.20 -6.71 -0.57
N PRO A 30 -11.09 -6.52 0.16
CA PRO A 30 -10.37 -5.25 0.13
C PRO A 30 -9.85 -4.88 -1.27
N THR A 31 -9.72 -3.58 -1.53
CA THR A 31 -9.11 -2.98 -2.75
C THR A 31 -7.77 -3.63 -3.13
N GLY A 32 -6.98 -4.01 -2.13
CA GLY A 32 -5.75 -4.75 -2.31
C GLY A 32 -5.27 -5.32 -0.98
N SER A 33 -4.68 -6.51 -1.04
CA SER A 33 -4.01 -7.15 0.08
C SER A 33 -2.57 -7.44 -0.34
N PHE A 34 -1.61 -6.96 0.44
CA PHE A 34 -0.20 -7.02 0.09
C PHE A 34 0.64 -7.40 1.30
N ILE A 35 1.74 -8.11 1.04
CA ILE A 35 2.80 -8.34 2.02
C ILE A 35 4.08 -7.75 1.42
N PHE A 36 4.62 -6.72 2.07
CA PHE A 36 5.90 -6.15 1.66
C PHE A 36 7.03 -6.85 2.42
N LEU A 37 7.86 -7.61 1.70
CA LEU A 37 9.02 -8.31 2.24
C LEU A 37 10.32 -7.62 1.84
N GLY A 38 11.32 -7.66 2.72
CA GLY A 38 12.65 -7.13 2.46
C GLY A 38 13.32 -6.54 3.71
N PRO A 39 14.57 -6.08 3.62
CA PRO A 39 15.31 -5.48 4.75
C PRO A 39 14.64 -4.22 5.31
N THR A 40 14.97 -3.83 6.53
CA THR A 40 14.54 -2.54 7.10
C THR A 40 15.12 -1.37 6.30
N GLY A 41 14.42 -0.24 6.29
CA GLY A 41 14.89 0.99 5.61
C GLY A 41 14.64 1.06 4.10
N VAL A 42 14.22 -0.01 3.43
CA VAL A 42 14.02 -0.04 1.96
C VAL A 42 12.73 0.63 1.44
N GLY A 43 11.96 1.27 2.33
CA GLY A 43 10.75 2.02 1.94
C GLY A 43 9.41 1.26 2.02
N LYS A 44 9.33 0.15 2.78
CA LYS A 44 8.07 -0.59 2.98
C LYS A 44 6.97 0.28 3.61
N THR A 45 7.25 0.88 4.78
CA THR A 45 6.33 1.79 5.46
C THR A 45 6.06 3.06 4.67
N GLU A 46 7.07 3.53 3.93
CA GLU A 46 6.94 4.72 3.09
C GLU A 46 5.99 4.50 1.92
N THR A 47 6.00 3.30 1.34
CA THR A 47 5.02 2.90 0.31
C THR A 47 3.60 2.95 0.84
N ALA A 48 3.36 2.51 2.08
CA ALA A 48 2.04 2.58 2.69
C ALA A 48 1.57 4.04 2.90
N ARG A 49 2.46 4.93 3.36
CA ARG A 49 2.17 6.36 3.56
C ARG A 49 1.90 7.09 2.25
N ALA A 50 2.74 6.87 1.24
CA ALA A 50 2.55 7.42 -0.10
C ALA A 50 1.25 6.92 -0.75
N LEU A 51 0.84 5.68 -0.47
CA LEU A 51 -0.42 5.13 -0.96
C LEU A 51 -1.63 5.78 -0.27
N ALA A 52 -1.56 6.04 1.04
CA ALA A 52 -2.62 6.74 1.77
C ALA A 52 -2.83 8.16 1.21
N GLU A 53 -1.73 8.91 1.05
CA GLU A 53 -1.75 10.23 0.41
C GLU A 53 -2.34 10.16 -1.01
N PHE A 54 -1.92 9.19 -1.84
CA PHE A 54 -2.42 9.08 -3.21
C PHE A 54 -3.91 8.69 -3.31
N LEU A 55 -4.40 7.86 -2.40
CA LEU A 55 -5.78 7.35 -2.45
C LEU A 55 -6.78 8.27 -1.77
N PHE A 56 -6.36 9.01 -0.74
CA PHE A 56 -7.25 9.74 0.15
C PHE A 56 -6.87 11.22 0.31
N ASP A 57 -5.86 11.70 -0.42
CA ASP A 57 -5.31 13.06 -0.33
C ASP A 57 -4.84 13.44 1.11
N ASP A 58 -4.61 12.44 1.96
CA ASP A 58 -4.14 12.62 3.33
C ASP A 58 -3.28 11.41 3.78
N GLU A 59 -2.02 11.68 4.11
CA GLU A 59 -1.10 10.67 4.66
C GLU A 59 -1.56 10.15 6.03
N ARG A 60 -2.32 10.95 6.79
CA ARG A 60 -2.88 10.57 8.10
C ARG A 60 -4.06 9.63 7.99
N ALA A 61 -4.59 9.40 6.78
CA ALA A 61 -5.58 8.35 6.53
C ALA A 61 -4.99 6.93 6.68
N LEU A 62 -3.68 6.79 6.91
CA LEU A 62 -3.05 5.52 7.25
C LEU A 62 -3.32 5.12 8.71
N VAL A 63 -4.16 4.08 8.89
CA VAL A 63 -4.26 3.39 10.17
C VAL A 63 -3.04 2.49 10.35
N ARG A 64 -2.19 2.81 11.34
CA ARG A 64 -0.97 2.06 11.65
C ARG A 64 -1.18 1.22 12.90
N LEU A 65 -0.89 -0.06 12.80
CA LEU A 65 -0.83 -1.01 13.92
C LEU A 65 0.64 -1.42 14.11
N ASP A 66 1.15 -1.28 15.33
CA ASP A 66 2.47 -1.80 15.66
C ASP A 66 2.37 -3.26 16.08
N MET A 67 2.73 -4.15 15.17
CA MET A 67 2.62 -5.60 15.40
C MET A 67 3.59 -6.11 16.47
N SER A 68 4.62 -5.33 16.85
CA SER A 68 5.55 -5.72 17.92
C SER A 68 4.91 -5.68 19.31
N GLU A 69 3.80 -4.94 19.47
CA GLU A 69 3.06 -4.83 20.73
C GLU A 69 2.15 -6.04 21.02
N TYR A 70 2.02 -6.98 20.07
CA TYR A 70 1.08 -8.11 20.11
C TYR A 70 1.77 -9.49 20.16
N MET A 71 3.05 -9.54 20.55
CA MET A 71 3.83 -10.79 20.69
C MET A 71 3.97 -11.26 22.13
#